data_AF-A0A7R9M0Z3-F1
#
_entry.id   AF-A0A7R9M0Z3-F1
#
_cell.length_a   1.000
_cell.length_b   1.000
_cell.length_c   1.000
_cell.angle_alpha   90.00
_cell.angle_beta   90.00
_cell.angle_gamma   90.00
#
_symmetry.space_group_name_H-M   'P 1'
#
loop_
_entity.id
_entity.type
_entity.pdbx_description
1 polymer ?
#
loop_
_entity_poly.entity_id
_entity_poly.type
_entity_poly.pdbx_seq_one_letter_code
_entity_poly.pdbx_strand_id
1 'polypeptide(L)'
;MLRKYIVYARDRVRPKLAKFDQEKVSKLYSELRRESLLTGSIPITVRHIESIIRCAESHARMHLRDAVGDQDLNVSIQVVLESFIDTQKYSVMKSMTKTFSRYFQRSNTELLFTILRQMVHEELSLTRSRMTAGALIEKVAISEKEFANKARQLDIQHLRHFYDSRAFALQNYHFD
;
A
#
# COMPACT_ATOMS: atom_id res chain seq x y z
N MET A 1 -28.64 4.61 5.05
CA MET A 1 -28.53 3.91 3.75
C MET A 1 -27.63 2.68 3.80
N LEU A 2 -26.46 2.71 4.45
CA LEU A 2 -25.52 1.58 4.52
C LEU A 2 -26.12 0.25 5.02
N ARG A 3 -26.98 0.28 6.06
CA ARG A 3 -27.63 -0.94 6.57
C ARG A 3 -28.46 -1.67 5.51
N LYS A 4 -29.22 -0.93 4.68
CA LYS A 4 -30.01 -1.49 3.58
C LYS A 4 -29.10 -2.07 2.49
N TYR A 5 -28.00 -1.38 2.21
CA TYR A 5 -26.98 -1.84 1.26
C TYR A 5 -26.36 -3.18 1.67
N ILE A 6 -25.92 -3.30 2.92
CA ILE A 6 -25.30 -4.55 3.44
C ILE A 6 -26.27 -5.72 3.34
N VAL A 7 -27.53 -5.52 3.75
CA VAL A 7 -28.58 -6.56 3.66
C VAL A 7 -28.79 -6.97 2.19
N TYR A 8 -28.94 -6.01 1.29
CA TYR A 8 -29.12 -6.28 -0.13
C TYR A 8 -27.93 -7.07 -0.72
N ALA A 9 -26.70 -6.59 -0.49
CA ALA A 9 -25.48 -7.21 -1.01
C ALA A 9 -25.31 -8.64 -0.50
N ARG A 10 -25.64 -8.90 0.78
CA ARG A 10 -25.56 -10.24 1.37
C ARG A 10 -26.59 -11.21 0.80
N ASP A 11 -27.82 -10.74 0.60
CA ASP A 11 -28.93 -11.63 0.24
C ASP A 11 -29.00 -11.87 -1.28
N ARG A 12 -28.63 -10.87 -2.10
CA ARG A 12 -28.80 -10.88 -3.56
C ARG A 12 -27.54 -11.18 -4.36
N VAL A 13 -26.34 -10.93 -3.81
CA VAL A 13 -25.08 -11.03 -4.57
C VAL A 13 -24.24 -12.20 -4.07
N ARG A 14 -23.99 -13.16 -4.97
CA ARG A 14 -23.15 -14.34 -4.73
C ARG A 14 -22.05 -14.41 -5.79
N PRO A 15 -20.92 -13.72 -5.58
CA PRO A 15 -19.83 -13.67 -6.55
C PRO A 15 -19.29 -15.06 -6.85
N LYS A 16 -19.04 -15.35 -8.13
CA LYS A 16 -18.44 -16.61 -8.59
C LYS A 16 -16.96 -16.43 -8.92
N LEU A 17 -16.18 -17.50 -8.74
CA LEU A 17 -14.74 -17.56 -9.04
C LEU A 17 -14.43 -17.89 -10.51
N ALA A 18 -15.32 -17.56 -11.45
CA ALA A 18 -15.24 -18.03 -12.84
C ALA A 18 -13.99 -17.54 -13.61
N LYS A 19 -13.40 -16.41 -13.20
CA LYS A 19 -12.19 -15.82 -13.79
C LYS A 19 -11.09 -15.65 -12.74
N PHE A 20 -10.90 -16.67 -11.91
CA PHE A 20 -9.93 -16.63 -10.83
C PHE A 20 -8.53 -17.00 -11.34
N ASP A 21 -7.55 -16.10 -11.13
CA ASP A 21 -6.14 -16.34 -11.42
C ASP A 21 -5.52 -17.28 -10.36
N GLN A 22 -5.67 -18.58 -10.60
CA GLN A 22 -5.10 -19.65 -9.75
C GLN A 22 -3.57 -19.60 -9.70
N GLU A 23 -2.94 -19.23 -10.82
CA GLU A 23 -1.49 -19.25 -10.95
C GLU A 23 -0.86 -18.20 -10.04
N LYS A 24 -1.44 -16.99 -10.00
CA LYS A 24 -0.99 -15.92 -9.12
C LYS A 24 -1.06 -16.27 -7.64
N VAL A 25 -2.14 -16.92 -7.21
CA VAL A 25 -2.29 -17.36 -5.82
C VAL A 25 -1.33 -18.48 -5.47
N SER A 26 -1.10 -19.42 -6.40
CA SER A 26 -0.11 -20.50 -6.24
C SER A 26 1.32 -19.97 -6.13
N LYS A 27 1.69 -19.00 -6.98
CA LYS A 27 2.98 -18.31 -6.92
C LYS A 27 3.16 -17.59 -5.59
N LEU A 28 2.17 -16.80 -5.17
CA LEU A 28 2.18 -16.09 -3.88
C LEU A 28 2.37 -17.06 -2.71
N TYR A 29 1.61 -18.16 -2.68
CA TYR A 29 1.72 -19.18 -1.63
C TYR A 29 3.13 -19.79 -1.58
N SER A 30 3.68 -20.15 -2.73
CA SER A 30 5.01 -20.77 -2.83
C SER A 30 6.10 -19.82 -2.34
N GLU A 31 6.02 -18.55 -2.72
CA GLU A 31 6.95 -17.50 -2.27
C GLU A 31 6.83 -17.25 -0.77
N LEU A 32 5.62 -17.02 -0.26
CA LEU A 32 5.38 -16.77 1.17
C LEU A 32 5.83 -17.94 2.04
N ARG A 33 5.54 -19.16 1.61
CA ARG A 33 5.95 -20.37 2.34
C ARG A 33 7.47 -20.49 2.39
N ARG A 34 8.17 -20.23 1.27
CA ARG A 34 9.63 -20.25 1.21
C ARG A 34 10.25 -19.19 2.13
N GLU A 35 9.80 -17.94 2.05
CA GLU A 35 10.33 -16.85 2.88
C GLU A 35 10.09 -17.07 4.36
N SER A 36 8.91 -17.62 4.73
CA SER A 36 8.59 -17.90 6.13
C SER A 36 9.51 -18.98 6.71
N LEU A 37 9.79 -20.03 5.93
CA LEU A 37 10.71 -21.09 6.33
C LEU A 37 12.16 -20.58 6.48
N LEU A 38 12.62 -19.71 5.57
CA LEU A 38 13.96 -19.12 5.63
C LEU A 38 14.17 -18.25 6.87
N THR A 39 13.13 -17.51 7.28
CA THR A 39 13.20 -16.62 8.46
C THR A 39 12.91 -17.32 9.78
N GLY A 40 12.59 -18.61 9.76
CA GLY A 40 12.18 -19.37 10.96
C GLY A 40 10.86 -18.89 11.56
N SER A 41 10.00 -18.26 10.74
CA SER A 41 8.65 -17.85 11.12
C SER A 41 7.64 -18.98 10.88
N ILE A 42 6.44 -18.86 11.45
CA ILE A 42 5.38 -19.84 11.25
C ILE A 42 4.94 -19.77 9.78
N PRO A 43 5.02 -20.88 9.02
CA PRO A 43 4.73 -20.85 7.59
C PRO A 43 3.26 -20.59 7.31
N ILE A 44 3.01 -19.93 6.18
CA ILE A 44 1.67 -19.75 5.66
C ILE A 44 0.99 -21.12 5.38
N THR A 45 -0.29 -21.23 5.74
CA THR A 45 -1.10 -22.45 5.58
C THR A 45 -2.17 -22.25 4.51
N VAL A 46 -2.78 -23.36 4.07
CA VAL A 46 -3.92 -23.35 3.12
C VAL A 46 -5.07 -22.49 3.62
N ARG A 47 -5.28 -22.40 4.95
CA ARG A 47 -6.31 -21.55 5.56
C ARG A 47 -6.15 -20.07 5.18
N HIS A 48 -4.92 -19.59 5.03
CA HIS A 48 -4.67 -18.20 4.62
C HIS A 48 -5.07 -17.96 3.15
N ILE A 49 -4.89 -18.97 2.29
CA ILE A 49 -5.35 -18.91 0.89
C ILE A 49 -6.87 -18.89 0.82
N GLU A 50 -7.56 -19.69 1.61
CA GLU A 50 -9.02 -19.62 1.71
C GLU A 50 -9.49 -18.25 2.23
N SER A 51 -8.77 -17.65 3.17
CA SER A 51 -9.07 -16.31 3.66
C SER A 51 -8.92 -15.25 2.55
N ILE A 52 -7.89 -15.38 1.69
CA ILE A 52 -7.75 -14.51 0.51
C ILE A 52 -8.96 -14.66 -0.41
N ILE A 53 -9.39 -15.89 -0.70
CA ILE A 53 -10.55 -16.12 -1.57
C ILE A 53 -11.82 -15.50 -0.97
N ARG A 54 -12.07 -15.71 0.33
CA ARG A 54 -13.23 -15.14 1.05
C ARG A 54 -13.22 -13.61 1.07
N CYS A 55 -12.05 -12.99 1.26
CA CYS A 55 -11.90 -11.54 1.25
C CYS A 55 -12.11 -10.96 -0.16
N ALA A 56 -11.63 -11.63 -1.21
CA ALA A 56 -11.88 -11.24 -2.60
C ALA A 56 -13.37 -11.32 -2.97
N GLU A 57 -14.06 -12.39 -2.59
CA GLU A 57 -15.52 -12.50 -2.76
C GLU A 57 -16.28 -11.41 -1.99
N SER A 58 -15.83 -11.09 -0.78
CA SER A 58 -16.44 -10.04 0.04
C SER A 58 -16.27 -8.66 -0.60
N HIS A 59 -15.11 -8.38 -1.19
CA HIS A 59 -14.86 -7.15 -1.94
C HIS A 59 -15.73 -7.08 -3.21
N ALA A 60 -15.84 -8.16 -3.99
CA ALA A 60 -16.75 -8.21 -5.13
C ALA A 60 -18.22 -7.98 -4.73
N ARG A 61 -18.64 -8.56 -3.59
CA ARG A 61 -19.97 -8.35 -3.01
C ARG A 61 -20.21 -6.89 -2.61
N MET A 62 -19.20 -6.20 -2.08
CA MET A 62 -19.23 -4.76 -1.78
C MET A 62 -19.30 -3.87 -3.01
N HIS A 63 -19.09 -4.41 -4.21
CA HIS A 63 -19.29 -3.73 -5.49
C HIS A 63 -20.54 -4.21 -6.22
N LEU A 64 -21.36 -5.06 -5.58
CA LEU A 64 -22.51 -5.75 -6.17
C LEU A 64 -22.17 -6.52 -7.46
N ARG A 65 -20.94 -7.05 -7.56
CA ARG A 65 -20.48 -7.83 -8.72
C ARG A 65 -20.78 -9.31 -8.55
N ASP A 66 -21.19 -9.96 -9.63
CA ASP A 66 -21.47 -11.40 -9.67
C ASP A 66 -20.24 -12.27 -9.90
N ALA A 67 -19.07 -11.67 -10.16
CA ALA A 67 -17.82 -12.37 -10.36
C ALA A 67 -16.66 -11.62 -9.68
N VAL A 68 -15.70 -12.39 -9.17
CA VAL A 68 -14.45 -11.87 -8.62
C VAL A 68 -13.53 -11.47 -9.77
N GLY A 69 -13.00 -10.24 -9.73
CA GLY A 69 -12.00 -9.76 -10.68
C GLY A 69 -10.60 -9.65 -10.07
N ASP A 70 -9.61 -9.33 -10.90
CA ASP A 70 -8.20 -9.22 -10.46
C ASP A 70 -7.97 -8.15 -9.40
N GLN A 71 -8.75 -7.06 -9.44
CA GLN A 71 -8.69 -6.00 -8.43
C GLN A 71 -9.12 -6.50 -7.05
N ASP A 72 -10.17 -7.34 -6.98
CA ASP A 72 -10.62 -7.94 -5.72
C ASP A 72 -9.53 -8.82 -5.11
N LEU A 73 -8.87 -9.60 -5.97
CA LEU A 73 -7.79 -10.48 -5.55
C LEU A 73 -6.58 -9.69 -5.07
N ASN A 74 -6.18 -8.62 -5.79
CA ASN A 74 -5.06 -7.75 -5.37
C ASN A 74 -5.30 -7.14 -3.99
N VAL A 75 -6.48 -6.55 -3.77
CA VAL A 75 -6.85 -5.95 -2.48
C VAL A 75 -6.84 -7.03 -1.40
N SER A 76 -7.41 -8.20 -1.68
CA SER A 76 -7.43 -9.27 -0.70
C SER A 76 -6.05 -9.82 -0.36
N ILE A 77 -5.16 -9.96 -1.33
CA ILE A 77 -3.77 -10.39 -1.11
C ILE A 77 -3.08 -9.38 -0.21
N GLN A 78 -3.22 -8.09 -0.51
CA GLN A 78 -2.64 -7.01 0.29
C GLN A 78 -3.10 -7.09 1.75
N VAL A 79 -4.41 -7.19 2.01
CA VAL A 79 -4.95 -7.23 3.38
C VAL A 79 -4.44 -8.43 4.18
N VAL A 80 -4.45 -9.62 3.58
CA VAL A 80 -4.00 -10.84 4.28
C VAL A 80 -2.48 -10.82 4.49
N LEU A 81 -1.73 -10.33 3.51
CA LEU A 81 -0.28 -10.22 3.59
C LEU A 81 0.14 -9.21 4.67
N GLU A 82 -0.50 -8.04 4.71
CA GLU A 82 -0.27 -7.01 5.73
C GLU A 82 -0.53 -7.57 7.12
N SER A 83 -1.71 -8.16 7.34
CA SER A 83 -2.04 -8.81 8.61
C SER A 83 -1.06 -9.92 8.99
N PHE A 84 -0.52 -10.67 8.03
CA PHE A 84 0.44 -11.73 8.31
C PHE A 84 1.82 -11.19 8.68
N ILE A 85 2.32 -10.20 7.93
CA ILE A 85 3.64 -9.59 8.14
C ILE A 85 3.69 -8.85 9.48
N ASP A 86 2.62 -8.16 9.86
CA ASP A 86 2.55 -7.42 11.13
C ASP A 86 2.62 -8.33 12.37
N THR A 87 2.25 -9.60 12.25
CA THR A 87 2.37 -10.58 13.34
C THR A 87 3.79 -11.15 13.50
N GLN A 88 4.70 -10.85 12.57
CA GLN A 88 6.07 -11.36 12.61
C GLN A 88 6.98 -10.51 13.49
N LYS A 89 8.11 -11.11 13.92
CA LYS A 89 9.16 -10.38 14.64
C LYS A 89 9.63 -9.18 13.81
N TYR A 90 9.93 -8.06 14.46
CA TYR A 90 10.27 -6.79 13.78
C TYR A 90 11.33 -6.90 12.66
N SER A 91 12.40 -7.68 12.88
CA SER A 91 13.44 -7.90 11.88
C SER A 91 12.92 -8.67 10.65
N VAL A 92 12.11 -9.71 10.89
CA VAL A 92 11.45 -10.51 9.85
C VAL A 92 10.41 -9.69 9.12
N MET A 93 9.58 -8.95 9.85
CA MET A 93 8.59 -8.02 9.31
C MET A 93 9.24 -7.07 8.29
N LYS A 94 10.32 -6.37 8.66
CA LYS A 94 11.06 -5.48 7.74
C LYS A 94 11.56 -6.19 6.49
N SER A 95 12.12 -7.39 6.65
CA SER A 95 12.62 -8.19 5.52
C SER A 95 11.47 -8.59 4.59
N MET A 96 10.38 -9.11 5.15
CA MET A 96 9.19 -9.53 4.41
C MET A 96 8.50 -8.36 3.71
N THR A 97 8.34 -7.20 4.37
CA THR A 97 7.80 -5.99 3.74
C THR A 97 8.61 -5.60 2.52
N LYS A 98 9.94 -5.73 2.58
CA LYS A 98 10.82 -5.44 1.43
C LYS A 98 10.62 -6.47 0.31
N THR A 99 10.65 -7.76 0.63
CA THR A 99 10.51 -8.85 -0.34
C THR A 99 9.16 -8.83 -1.06
N PHE A 100 8.08 -8.57 -0.32
CA PHE A 100 6.72 -8.56 -0.86
C PHE A 100 6.20 -7.17 -1.25
N SER A 101 7.08 -6.17 -1.31
CA SER A 101 6.74 -4.77 -1.64
C SER A 101 5.84 -4.62 -2.88
N ARG A 102 6.03 -5.46 -3.91
CA ARG A 102 5.22 -5.46 -5.15
C ARG A 102 3.74 -5.79 -4.96
N TYR A 103 3.36 -6.48 -3.88
CA TYR A 103 1.97 -6.85 -3.59
C TYR A 103 1.22 -5.76 -2.82
N PHE A 104 1.94 -4.77 -2.29
CA PHE A 104 1.35 -3.60 -1.66
C PHE A 104 1.07 -2.56 -2.74
N GLN A 105 -0.20 -2.39 -3.11
CA GLN A 105 -0.58 -1.26 -3.96
C GLN A 105 -0.53 0.01 -3.10
N ARG A 106 0.61 0.69 -3.10
CA ARG A 106 0.67 2.06 -2.58
C ARG A 106 0.03 2.97 -3.60
N SER A 107 -0.89 3.82 -3.15
CA SER A 107 -1.38 4.91 -3.98
C SER A 107 -0.18 5.76 -4.42
N ASN A 108 -0.11 6.15 -5.69
CA ASN A 108 0.92 7.06 -6.19
C ASN A 108 1.04 8.29 -5.28
N THR A 109 -0.09 8.76 -4.75
CA THR A 109 -0.17 9.86 -3.77
C THR A 109 0.62 9.57 -2.49
N GLU A 110 0.50 8.37 -1.93
CA GLU A 110 1.23 7.99 -0.70
C GLU A 110 2.72 7.81 -0.94
N LEU A 111 3.11 7.27 -2.10
CA LEU A 111 4.50 7.18 -2.52
C LEU A 111 5.12 8.58 -2.62
N LEU A 112 4.42 9.49 -3.29
CA LEU A 112 4.84 10.89 -3.42
C LEU A 112 4.97 11.58 -2.06
N PHE A 113 4.02 11.39 -1.14
CA PHE A 113 4.17 11.90 0.23
C PHE A 113 5.33 11.28 0.99
N THR A 114 5.63 10.00 0.76
CA THR A 114 6.77 9.33 1.42
C THR A 114 8.10 9.92 0.94
N ILE A 115 8.24 10.14 -0.37
CA ILE A 115 9.41 10.82 -0.95
C ILE A 115 9.51 12.25 -0.41
N LEU A 116 8.41 13.00 -0.41
CA LEU A 116 8.38 14.38 0.05
C LEU A 116 8.79 14.48 1.51
N ARG A 117 8.25 13.62 2.39
CA ARG A 117 8.64 13.54 3.81
C ARG A 117 10.12 13.23 3.98
N GLN A 118 10.67 12.33 3.16
CA GLN A 118 12.10 12.02 3.20
C GLN A 118 12.93 13.26 2.82
N MET A 119 12.58 13.96 1.74
CA MET A 119 13.27 15.18 1.32
C MET A 119 13.16 16.31 2.35
N VAL A 120 11.98 16.51 2.96
CA VAL A 120 11.81 17.46 4.07
C VAL A 120 12.73 17.13 5.23
N HIS A 121 12.85 15.85 5.59
CA HIS A 121 13.69 15.42 6.70
C HIS A 121 15.19 15.64 6.39
N GLU A 122 15.61 15.35 5.17
CA GLU A 122 16.98 15.61 4.67
C GLU A 122 17.32 17.11 4.76
N GLU A 123 16.44 17.98 4.25
CA GLU A 123 16.63 19.45 4.27
C GLU A 123 16.60 20.03 5.69
N LEU A 124 15.71 19.54 6.55
CA LEU A 124 15.67 19.95 7.96
C LEU A 124 16.95 19.58 8.70
N SER A 125 17.52 18.40 8.42
CA SER A 125 18.79 17.96 9.01
C SER A 125 19.96 18.86 8.57
N LEU A 126 20.03 19.18 7.27
CA LEU A 126 21.04 20.09 6.72
C LEU A 126 20.92 21.51 7.30
N THR A 127 19.70 22.04 7.35
CA THR A 127 19.42 23.39 7.85
C THR A 127 19.78 23.50 9.33
N ARG A 128 19.41 22.52 10.15
CA ARG A 128 19.80 22.46 11.57
C ARG A 128 21.31 22.38 11.78
N SER A 129 22.03 21.70 10.89
CA SER A 129 23.49 21.57 10.97
C SER A 129 24.22 22.85 10.58
N ARG A 130 23.58 23.71 9.76
CA ARG A 130 24.13 24.98 9.29
C ARG A 130 23.74 26.18 10.17
N MET A 131 22.59 26.11 10.86
CA MET A 131 22.10 27.19 11.71
C MET A 131 22.73 27.16 13.11
N THR A 132 22.90 28.35 13.69
CA THR A 132 23.31 28.52 15.09
C THR A 132 22.25 27.96 16.03
N ALA A 133 22.66 27.35 17.14
CA ALA A 133 21.77 26.73 18.10
C ALA A 133 20.71 27.74 18.60
N GLY A 134 19.43 27.50 18.26
CA GLY A 134 18.29 28.30 18.75
C GLY A 134 17.47 29.03 17.68
N ALA A 135 17.88 29.04 16.42
CA ALA A 135 17.07 29.65 15.35
C ALA A 135 15.84 28.79 14.99
N LEU A 136 14.65 29.39 14.96
CA LEU A 136 13.42 28.73 14.52
C LEU A 136 13.39 28.59 12.99
N ILE A 137 13.06 27.40 12.52
CA ILE A 137 12.81 27.13 11.10
C ILE A 137 11.33 27.35 10.83
N GLU A 138 11.00 28.45 10.16
CA GLU A 138 9.60 28.76 9.80
C GLU A 138 9.14 28.08 8.51
N LYS A 139 10.04 27.93 7.52
CA LYS A 139 9.73 27.35 6.21
C LYS A 139 10.90 26.53 5.67
N VAL A 140 10.58 25.45 4.98
CA VAL A 140 11.54 24.58 4.28
C VAL A 140 11.14 24.56 2.80
N ALA A 141 12.07 24.96 1.93
CA ALA A 141 11.87 24.91 0.49
C ALA A 141 12.48 23.63 -0.08
N ILE A 142 11.79 22.98 -1.01
CA ILE A 142 12.26 21.75 -1.67
C ILE A 142 12.27 21.97 -3.16
N SER A 143 13.33 21.52 -3.82
CA SER A 143 13.45 21.60 -5.29
C SER A 143 12.43 20.69 -5.98
N GLU A 144 11.51 21.29 -6.74
CA GLU A 144 10.55 20.56 -7.59
C GLU A 144 11.27 19.60 -8.54
N LYS A 145 12.37 20.07 -9.16
CA LYS A 145 13.12 19.29 -10.14
C LYS A 145 13.66 18.00 -9.53
N GLU A 146 14.15 18.05 -8.29
CA GLU A 146 14.65 16.86 -7.59
C GLU A 146 13.52 15.92 -7.19
N PHE A 147 12.42 16.46 -6.68
CA PHE A 147 11.23 15.67 -6.35
C PHE A 147 10.68 14.96 -7.59
N ALA A 148 10.57 15.66 -8.71
CA ALA A 148 10.11 15.11 -9.98
C ALA A 148 11.07 14.04 -10.54
N ASN A 149 12.38 14.22 -10.38
CA ASN A 149 13.36 13.19 -10.75
C ASN A 149 13.19 11.92 -9.90
N LYS A 150 13.00 12.05 -8.58
CA LYS A 150 12.74 10.90 -7.69
C LYS A 150 11.41 10.21 -8.01
N ALA A 151 10.37 10.97 -8.35
CA ALA A 151 9.09 10.42 -8.78
C ALA A 151 9.18 9.65 -10.12
N ARG A 152 9.94 10.17 -11.09
CA ARG A 152 10.17 9.49 -12.38
C ARG A 152 10.91 8.16 -12.24
N GLN A 153 11.79 8.02 -11.24
CA GLN A 153 12.43 6.72 -10.94
C GLN A 153 11.43 5.64 -10.50
N LEU A 154 10.26 6.04 -10.01
CA LEU A 154 9.14 5.16 -9.67
C LEU A 154 8.08 5.09 -10.78
N ASP A 155 8.42 5.54 -11.99
CA ASP A 155 7.52 5.61 -13.16
C ASP A 155 6.26 6.48 -12.94
N ILE A 156 6.34 7.47 -12.04
CA ILE A 156 5.26 8.43 -11.80
C ILE A 156 5.55 9.69 -12.63
N GLN A 157 4.78 9.88 -13.71
CA GLN A 157 5.02 10.97 -14.67
C GLN A 157 4.14 12.22 -14.45
N HIS A 158 2.95 12.04 -13.85
CA HIS A 158 1.97 13.12 -13.69
C HIS A 158 1.86 13.57 -12.23
N LEU A 159 2.55 14.67 -11.88
CA LEU A 159 2.59 15.22 -10.51
C LEU A 159 1.55 16.30 -10.25
N ARG A 160 0.92 16.86 -11.30
CA ARG A 160 -0.08 17.93 -11.15
C ARG A 160 -1.25 17.52 -10.25
N HIS A 161 -1.77 16.31 -10.45
CA HIS A 161 -2.85 15.75 -9.62
C HIS A 161 -2.46 15.61 -8.14
N PHE A 162 -1.18 15.49 -7.83
CA PHE A 162 -0.68 15.44 -6.46
C PHE A 162 -0.62 16.83 -5.82
N TYR A 163 -0.09 17.83 -6.53
CA TYR A 163 -0.04 19.22 -6.05
C TYR A 163 -1.44 19.82 -5.86
N ASP A 164 -2.37 19.51 -6.77
CA ASP A 164 -3.76 19.98 -6.69
C ASP A 164 -4.59 19.20 -5.65
N SER A 165 -4.03 18.13 -5.06
CA SER A 165 -4.79 17.27 -4.16
C SER A 165 -5.09 17.98 -2.84
N ARG A 166 -6.31 17.81 -2.33
CA ARG A 166 -6.70 18.31 -1.00
C ARG A 166 -5.78 17.75 0.10
N ALA A 167 -5.28 16.53 -0.06
CA ALA A 167 -4.35 15.92 0.88
C ALA A 167 -3.03 16.70 0.99
N PHE A 168 -2.55 17.30 -0.11
CA PHE A 168 -1.32 18.10 -0.13
C PHE A 168 -1.49 19.40 0.66
N ALA A 169 -2.59 20.11 0.41
CA ALA A 169 -2.94 21.32 1.15
C ALA A 169 -3.19 21.08 2.65
N LEU A 170 -3.85 19.97 3.01
CA LEU A 170 -4.11 19.61 4.41
C LEU A 170 -2.84 19.33 5.23
N GLN A 171 -1.75 18.95 4.58
CA GLN A 171 -0.45 18.70 5.22
C GLN A 171 0.43 19.96 5.28
N ASN A 172 -0.14 21.15 4.99
CA ASN A 172 0.54 22.45 4.95
C ASN A 172 1.68 22.52 3.93
N TYR A 173 1.60 21.75 2.84
CA TYR A 173 2.48 21.92 1.70
C TYR A 173 1.90 22.93 0.72
N HIS A 174 2.77 23.76 0.15
CA HIS A 174 2.44 24.72 -0.89
C HIS A 174 3.38 24.50 -2.07
N PHE A 175 2.82 24.63 -3.28
CA PHE A 175 3.55 24.52 -4.54
C PHE A 175 3.46 25.87 -5.25
N ASP A 176 4.60 26.48 -5.53
CA ASP A 176 4.77 27.79 -6.16
C ASP A 176 5.73 27.74 -7.36
#